data_AF-A0A9E4F1S4-F1
#
_entry.id   AF-A0A9E4F1S4-F1
#
_cell.length_a   1.000
_cell.length_b   1.000
_cell.length_c   1.000
_cell.angle_alpha   90.00
_cell.angle_beta   90.00
_cell.angle_gamma   90.00
#
_symmetry.space_group_name_H-M   'P 1'
#
loop_
_entity.id
_entity.type
_entity.pdbx_description
1 polymer ?
#
loop_
_entity_poly.entity_id
_entity_poly.type
_entity_poly.pdbx_seq_one_letter_code
_entity_poly.pdbx_strand_id
1 'polypeptide(L)'
;MRNHRAIRVVVDRLKISSRNRARLGESLETAFREGGGVAEVQLVDGPRLRFSQKLECCGHTFEEPVPHTFSFNNPNGACQECGGFGNTLSFDESLIIPEPRKTLAQGAVEPWARPRYRRYFGEQLQDAVKSEGLDIHTP
;
A
#
# COMPACT_ATOMS: atom_id res chain seq x y z
N MET A 1 0.06 17.09 -16.06
CA MET A 1 -0.88 17.56 -15.01
C MET A 1 -1.78 18.62 -15.62
N ARG A 2 -3.05 18.32 -15.90
CA ARG A 2 -3.98 19.29 -16.51
C ARG A 2 -4.36 20.35 -15.47
N ASN A 3 -4.00 21.60 -15.76
CA ASN A 3 -4.32 22.77 -14.96
C ASN A 3 -5.81 23.11 -15.10
N HIS A 4 -6.68 22.37 -14.41
CA HIS A 4 -8.09 22.72 -14.34
C HIS A 4 -8.25 23.88 -13.35
N ARG A 5 -8.61 25.06 -13.84
CA ARG A 5 -9.14 26.14 -12.99
C ARG A 5 -10.36 25.59 -12.26
N ALA A 6 -10.31 25.56 -10.93
CA ALA A 6 -11.46 25.21 -10.12
C ALA A 6 -12.57 26.25 -10.33
N ILE A 7 -13.66 25.85 -10.98
CA ILE A 7 -14.87 26.67 -11.12
C ILE A 7 -15.67 26.53 -9.83
N ARG A 8 -16.05 27.67 -9.25
CA ARG A 8 -16.88 27.73 -8.04
C ARG A 8 -18.20 28.38 -8.39
N VAL A 9 -19.29 27.76 -7.98
CA VAL A 9 -20.63 28.29 -8.12
C VAL A 9 -21.10 28.78 -6.75
N VAL A 10 -21.55 30.03 -6.70
CA VAL A 10 -22.12 30.58 -5.46
C VAL A 10 -23.55 30.07 -5.34
N VAL A 11 -23.81 29.24 -4.33
CA VAL A 11 -25.15 28.70 -4.07
C VAL A 11 -26.00 29.69 -3.28
N ASP A 12 -25.45 30.26 -2.20
CA ASP A 12 -26.16 31.22 -1.36
C ASP A 12 -25.21 32.19 -0.64
N ARG A 13 -25.77 33.28 -0.09
CA ARG A 13 -25.10 34.23 0.81
C ARG A 13 -26.04 34.53 1.98
N LEU A 14 -25.61 34.20 3.20
CA LEU A 14 -26.43 34.36 4.39
C LEU A 14 -25.59 34.72 5.62
N LYS A 15 -26.22 35.40 6.58
CA LYS A 15 -25.64 35.65 7.91
C LYS A 15 -25.97 34.47 8.83
N ILE A 16 -24.96 33.93 9.51
CA ILE A 16 -25.14 32.84 10.47
C ILE A 16 -26.01 33.34 11.63
N SER A 17 -27.13 32.67 11.85
CA SER A 17 -28.03 32.90 12.98
C SER A 17 -28.92 31.66 13.18
N SER A 18 -29.49 31.51 14.37
CA SER A 18 -30.42 30.41 14.65
C SER A 18 -31.64 30.39 13.71
N ARG A 19 -32.10 31.57 13.28
CA ARG A 19 -33.25 31.71 12.36
C ARG A 19 -32.98 31.15 10.96
N ASN A 20 -31.71 31.15 10.53
CA ASN A 20 -31.33 30.75 9.18
C ASN A 20 -30.78 29.31 9.11
N ARG A 21 -30.92 28.51 10.19
CA ARG A 21 -30.33 27.17 10.25
C ARG A 21 -30.87 26.23 9.16
N ALA A 22 -32.18 26.26 8.89
CA ALA A 22 -32.80 25.45 7.84
C ALA A 22 -32.25 25.82 6.44
N ARG A 23 -32.25 27.12 6.11
CA ARG A 23 -31.71 27.65 4.84
C ARG A 23 -30.23 27.32 4.64
N LEU A 24 -29.42 27.40 5.72
CA LEU A 24 -28.01 26.98 5.67
C LEU A 24 -27.89 25.49 5.32
N GLY A 25 -28.74 24.64 5.91
CA GLY A 25 -28.82 23.22 5.57
C GLY A 25 -29.13 22.98 4.10
N GLU A 26 -30.21 23.59 3.59
CA GLU A 26 -30.63 23.49 2.17
C GLU A 26 -29.54 23.98 1.20
N SER A 27 -28.84 25.06 1.56
CA SER A 27 -27.74 25.61 0.78
C SER A 27 -26.54 24.67 0.74
N LEU A 28 -26.18 24.06 1.88
CA LEU A 28 -25.10 23.07 1.95
C LEU A 28 -25.46 21.79 1.20
N GLU A 29 -26.70 21.31 1.31
CA GLU A 29 -27.18 20.15 0.56
C GLU A 29 -27.08 20.38 -0.95
N THR A 30 -27.51 21.56 -1.42
CA THR A 30 -27.37 21.95 -2.82
C THR A 30 -25.90 22.05 -3.22
N ALA A 31 -25.04 22.66 -2.39
CA ALA A 31 -23.61 22.75 -2.65
C ALA A 31 -22.95 21.36 -2.76
N PHE A 32 -23.29 20.42 -1.88
CA PHE A 32 -22.77 19.06 -1.95
C PHE A 32 -23.26 18.33 -3.20
N ARG A 33 -24.55 18.43 -3.54
CA ARG A 33 -25.11 17.78 -4.73
C ARG A 33 -24.46 18.27 -6.02
N GLU A 34 -24.45 19.59 -6.24
CA GLU A 34 -23.88 20.17 -7.47
C GLU A 34 -22.34 20.13 -7.47
N GLY A 35 -21.72 20.09 -6.29
CA GLY A 35 -20.27 20.02 -6.09
C GLY A 35 -19.69 18.60 -6.08
N GLY A 36 -20.48 17.57 -6.39
CA GLY A 36 -20.00 16.18 -6.43
C GLY A 36 -19.51 15.65 -5.08
N GLY A 37 -20.22 16.02 -4.00
CA GLY A 37 -19.92 15.67 -2.62
C GLY A 37 -18.98 16.65 -1.92
N VAL A 38 -18.61 17.78 -2.54
CA VAL A 38 -17.74 18.81 -1.95
C VAL A 38 -18.51 20.12 -1.80
N ALA A 39 -18.39 20.77 -0.64
CA ALA A 39 -18.92 22.11 -0.39
C ALA A 39 -17.82 23.02 0.16
N GLU A 40 -17.80 24.28 -0.26
CA GLU A 40 -16.89 25.30 0.27
C GLU A 40 -17.69 26.45 0.89
N VAL A 41 -17.29 26.90 2.08
CA VAL A 41 -17.85 28.06 2.77
C VAL A 41 -16.79 29.15 2.86
N GLN A 42 -17.04 30.28 2.19
CA GLN A 42 -16.20 31.47 2.30
C GLN A 42 -16.74 32.37 3.42
N LEU A 43 -15.98 32.51 4.50
CA LEU A 43 -16.25 33.51 5.53
C LEU A 43 -15.83 34.90 5.03
N VAL A 44 -16.59 35.95 5.39
CA VAL A 44 -16.34 37.33 4.91
C VAL A 44 -14.95 37.81 5.30
N ASP A 45 -14.59 37.64 6.58
CA ASP A 45 -13.29 38.06 7.14
C ASP A 45 -12.50 36.85 7.67
N GLY A 46 -12.65 35.69 7.04
CA GLY A 46 -12.10 34.44 7.57
C GLY A 46 -11.61 33.48 6.50
N PRO A 47 -11.08 32.32 6.94
CA PRO A 47 -10.62 31.30 6.03
C PRO A 47 -11.79 30.72 5.22
N ARG A 48 -11.44 30.11 4.08
CA ARG A 48 -12.35 29.23 3.38
C ARG A 48 -12.36 27.86 4.06
N LEU A 49 -13.54 27.39 4.40
CA LEU A 49 -13.75 26.06 4.93
C LEU A 49 -14.16 25.14 3.79
N ARG A 50 -13.51 23.98 3.66
CA ARG A 50 -13.87 22.95 2.69
C ARG A 50 -14.39 21.74 3.43
N PHE A 51 -15.53 21.23 2.98
CA PHE A 51 -16.16 20.03 3.51
C PHE A 51 -16.32 19.02 2.38
N SER A 52 -16.21 17.74 2.71
CA SER A 52 -16.43 16.62 1.80
C SER A 52 -17.34 15.60 2.46
N GLN A 53 -18.27 15.03 1.69
CA GLN A 53 -19.04 13.86 2.08
C GLN A 53 -18.31 12.55 1.78
N LYS A 54 -17.18 12.61 1.06
CA LYS A 54 -16.32 11.47 0.81
C LYS A 54 -15.42 11.22 2.02
N LEU A 55 -15.09 9.96 2.28
CA LEU A 55 -14.05 9.60 3.22
C LEU A 55 -12.70 9.95 2.58
N GLU A 56 -12.22 11.17 2.79
CA GLU A 56 -10.95 11.63 2.22
C GLU A 56 -10.14 12.44 3.25
N CYS A 57 -8.83 12.21 3.29
CA CYS A 57 -7.87 13.09 3.96
C CYS A 57 -6.54 13.06 3.23
N CYS A 58 -5.81 14.17 3.30
CA CYS A 58 -4.37 14.12 3.16
C CYS A 58 -3.90 13.64 1.76
N GLY A 59 -4.74 13.79 0.73
CA GLY A 59 -4.49 13.29 -0.63
C GLY A 59 -5.00 11.87 -0.91
N HIS A 60 -5.62 11.22 0.07
CA HIS A 60 -6.17 9.87 -0.02
C HIS A 60 -7.69 9.89 0.09
N THR A 61 -8.33 9.00 -0.68
CA THR A 61 -9.75 8.66 -0.55
C THR A 61 -9.83 7.23 -0.03
N PHE A 62 -10.73 7.00 0.91
CA PHE A 62 -10.94 5.74 1.59
C PHE A 62 -12.29 5.15 1.18
N GLU A 63 -12.38 3.83 1.24
CA GLU A 63 -13.64 3.10 1.07
C GLU A 63 -14.47 3.15 2.35
N GLU A 64 -15.76 2.87 2.22
CA GLU A 64 -16.66 2.82 3.37
C GLU A 64 -16.28 1.65 4.30
N PRO A 65 -16.09 1.90 5.60
CA PRO A 65 -15.73 0.85 6.54
C PRO A 65 -16.92 -0.09 6.74
N VAL A 66 -16.75 -1.35 6.35
CA VAL A 66 -17.76 -2.41 6.51
C VAL A 66 -17.12 -3.59 7.24
N PRO A 67 -17.87 -4.45 7.95
CA PRO A 67 -17.25 -5.47 8.82
C PRO A 67 -16.19 -6.35 8.13
N HIS A 68 -16.36 -6.64 6.83
CA HIS A 68 -15.41 -7.47 6.10
C HIS A 68 -14.13 -6.74 5.66
N THR A 69 -14.10 -5.40 5.59
CA THR A 69 -12.84 -4.64 5.36
C THR A 69 -11.90 -4.71 6.56
N PHE A 70 -12.38 -5.21 7.70
CA PHE A 70 -11.58 -5.48 8.90
C PHE A 70 -11.30 -6.97 9.12
N SER A 71 -11.74 -7.83 8.21
CA SER A 71 -11.53 -9.27 8.31
C SER A 71 -10.31 -9.70 7.49
N PHE A 72 -9.26 -10.16 8.17
CA PHE A 72 -8.08 -10.74 7.51
C PHE A 72 -8.40 -12.05 6.76
N ASN A 73 -9.56 -12.66 7.02
CA ASN A 73 -10.06 -13.83 6.30
C ASN A 73 -10.88 -13.47 5.06
N ASN A 74 -11.03 -12.18 4.74
CA ASN A 74 -11.73 -11.72 3.55
C ASN A 74 -10.74 -11.02 2.61
N PRO A 75 -10.76 -11.28 1.28
CA PRO A 75 -9.86 -10.60 0.34
C PRO A 75 -9.87 -9.07 0.41
N ASN A 76 -11.02 -8.47 0.76
CA ASN A 76 -11.16 -7.01 0.89
C ASN A 76 -10.50 -6.45 2.16
N GLY A 77 -10.32 -7.26 3.21
CA GLY A 77 -9.68 -6.86 4.47
C GLY A 77 -8.27 -7.45 4.67
N ALA A 78 -7.88 -8.42 3.84
CA ALA A 78 -6.59 -9.08 3.91
C ALA A 78 -5.47 -8.18 3.39
N CYS A 79 -4.31 -8.24 4.04
CA CYS A 79 -3.09 -7.61 3.51
C CYS A 79 -2.73 -8.25 2.16
N GLN A 80 -2.44 -7.42 1.15
CA GLN A 80 -2.11 -7.90 -0.21
C GLN A 80 -0.79 -8.69 -0.27
N GLU A 81 0.12 -8.46 0.67
CA GLU A 81 1.42 -9.11 0.69
C GLU A 81 1.38 -10.49 1.34
N CYS A 82 0.77 -10.60 2.53
CA CYS A 82 0.72 -11.86 3.28
C CYS A 82 -0.63 -12.58 3.17
N GLY A 83 -1.58 -12.08 2.37
CA GLY A 83 -2.90 -12.69 2.22
C GLY A 83 -3.72 -12.78 3.51
N GLY A 84 -3.38 -12.00 4.54
CA GLY A 84 -4.04 -12.06 5.85
C GLY A 84 -3.43 -13.06 6.85
N PHE A 85 -2.36 -13.79 6.49
CA PHE A 85 -1.69 -14.72 7.41
C PHE A 85 -0.85 -14.03 8.49
N GLY A 86 -0.42 -12.79 8.25
CA GLY A 86 0.44 -12.04 9.17
C GLY A 86 1.93 -12.40 9.09
N ASN A 87 2.31 -13.31 8.19
CA ASN A 87 3.69 -13.67 7.90
C ASN A 87 3.89 -13.93 6.39
N THR A 88 5.13 -13.78 5.94
CA THR A 88 5.55 -14.10 4.57
C THR A 88 6.62 -15.19 4.62
N LEU A 89 6.62 -16.09 3.64
CA LEU A 89 7.68 -17.08 3.50
C LEU A 89 8.87 -16.40 2.82
N SER A 90 10.02 -16.43 3.49
CA SER A 90 11.29 -15.96 2.96
C SER A 90 12.37 -17.01 3.18
N PHE A 91 13.42 -16.94 2.39
CA PHE A 91 14.57 -17.82 2.56
C PHE A 91 15.44 -17.32 3.72
N ASP A 92 15.78 -18.23 4.62
CA ASP A 92 16.77 -17.98 5.67
C ASP A 92 18.14 -18.45 5.18
N GLU A 93 19.07 -17.51 5.01
CA GLU A 93 20.42 -17.78 4.52
C GLU A 93 21.18 -18.75 5.46
N SER A 94 20.91 -18.70 6.76
CA SER A 94 21.53 -19.60 7.74
C SER A 94 21.08 -21.06 7.59
N LEU A 95 19.91 -21.28 6.98
CA LEU A 95 19.44 -22.63 6.63
C LEU A 95 19.95 -23.09 5.27
N ILE A 96 20.27 -22.15 4.37
CA ILE A 96 20.86 -22.44 3.05
C ILE A 96 22.35 -22.74 3.17
N ILE A 97 23.08 -21.98 4.01
CA ILE A 97 24.51 -22.12 4.28
C ILE A 97 24.71 -22.31 5.79
N PRO A 98 24.38 -23.50 6.34
CA PRO A 98 24.45 -23.77 7.77
C PRO A 98 25.89 -23.78 8.32
N GLU A 99 26.86 -24.07 7.45
CA GLU A 99 28.29 -24.10 7.80
C GLU A 99 29.10 -23.21 6.85
N PRO A 100 29.17 -21.89 7.10
CA PRO A 100 29.82 -20.92 6.19
C PRO A 100 31.33 -21.09 6.01
N ARG A 101 31.95 -22.01 6.77
CA ARG A 101 33.37 -22.34 6.65
C ARG A 101 33.61 -23.57 5.77
N LYS A 102 32.56 -24.24 5.30
CA LYS A 102 32.69 -25.30 4.30
C LYS A 102 32.93 -24.68 2.95
N THR A 103 33.77 -25.34 2.17
CA THR A 103 33.96 -24.99 0.75
C THR A 103 32.73 -25.39 -0.07
N LEU A 104 32.53 -24.77 -1.22
CA LEU A 104 31.46 -25.16 -2.15
C LEU A 104 31.57 -26.63 -2.58
N ALA A 105 32.79 -27.14 -2.77
CA ALA A 105 33.06 -28.55 -3.08
C ALA A 105 32.63 -29.51 -1.95
N GLN A 106 32.71 -29.06 -0.69
CA GLN A 106 32.22 -29.80 0.49
C GLN A 106 30.71 -29.69 0.68
N GLY A 107 30.01 -28.93 -0.17
CA GLY A 107 28.56 -28.75 -0.10
C GLY A 107 28.12 -27.70 0.91
N ALA A 108 28.78 -26.54 0.91
CA ALA A 108 28.40 -25.40 1.75
C ALA A 108 26.95 -24.95 1.51
N VAL A 109 26.48 -25.00 0.25
CA VAL A 109 25.07 -24.74 -0.11
C VAL A 109 24.25 -26.01 0.08
N GLU A 110 23.58 -26.09 1.23
CA GLU A 110 22.91 -27.28 1.73
C GLU A 110 21.85 -27.85 0.76
N PRO A 111 20.93 -27.03 0.18
CA PRO A 111 19.87 -27.56 -0.67
C PRO A 111 20.40 -28.23 -1.94
N TRP A 112 21.56 -27.77 -2.43
CA TRP A 112 22.22 -28.30 -3.62
C TRP A 112 23.14 -29.48 -3.31
N ALA A 113 23.65 -29.58 -2.07
CA ALA A 113 24.52 -30.66 -1.63
C ALA A 113 23.78 -31.98 -1.37
N ARG A 114 22.45 -31.93 -1.18
CA ARG A 114 21.60 -33.11 -0.94
C ARG A 114 21.67 -34.13 -2.08
N PRO A 115 21.68 -35.46 -1.81
CA PRO A 115 21.91 -36.50 -2.83
C PRO A 115 21.00 -36.41 -4.05
N ARG A 116 19.73 -36.02 -3.85
CA ARG A 116 18.73 -35.85 -4.92
C ARG A 116 19.10 -34.74 -5.90
N TYR A 117 19.73 -33.67 -5.41
CA TYR A 117 19.94 -32.42 -6.13
C TYR A 117 21.39 -32.23 -6.58
N ARG A 118 22.33 -32.90 -5.90
CA ARG A 118 23.77 -32.79 -6.14
C ARG A 118 24.18 -33.07 -7.58
N ARG A 119 23.56 -34.06 -8.24
CA ARG A 119 23.86 -34.38 -9.64
C ARG A 119 23.44 -33.26 -10.60
N TYR A 120 22.32 -32.61 -10.32
CA TYR A 120 21.76 -31.60 -11.22
C TYR A 120 22.40 -30.22 -11.02
N PHE A 121 22.57 -29.80 -9.77
CA PHE A 121 23.12 -28.49 -9.46
C PHE A 121 24.64 -28.48 -9.30
N GLY A 122 25.29 -29.64 -9.14
CA GLY A 122 26.74 -29.72 -8.94
C GLY A 122 27.53 -29.21 -10.14
N GLU A 123 27.19 -29.64 -11.36
CA GLU A 123 27.84 -29.18 -12.60
C GLU A 123 27.55 -27.69 -12.84
N GLN A 124 26.28 -27.27 -12.70
CA GLN A 124 25.89 -25.87 -12.86
C GLN A 124 26.58 -24.94 -11.87
N LEU A 125 26.73 -25.36 -10.61
CA LEU A 125 27.45 -24.61 -9.59
C LEU A 125 28.93 -24.48 -9.94
N GLN A 126 29.57 -25.56 -10.41
CA GLN A 126 30.98 -25.52 -10.82
C GLN A 126 31.20 -24.58 -12.01
N ASP A 127 30.30 -24.62 -13.00
CA ASP A 127 30.39 -23.75 -14.16
C ASP A 127 30.18 -22.28 -13.80
N ALA A 128 29.18 -21.99 -12.94
CA ALA A 128 28.94 -20.64 -12.43
C ALA A 128 30.12 -20.10 -11.58
N VAL A 129 30.71 -20.94 -10.73
CA VAL A 129 31.88 -20.57 -9.92
C VAL A 129 33.07 -20.25 -10.82
N LYS A 130 33.32 -21.06 -11.86
CA LYS A 130 34.39 -20.81 -12.84
C LYS A 130 34.16 -19.55 -13.65
N SER A 131 32.93 -19.26 -14.08
CA SER A 131 32.63 -18.04 -14.87
C SER A 131 32.86 -16.76 -14.07
N GLU A 132 32.67 -16.81 -12.75
CA GLU A 132 32.94 -15.70 -11.84
C GLU A 132 34.41 -15.65 -11.37
N GLY A 133 35.26 -16.56 -11.84
CA GLY A 133 36.68 -16.61 -11.44
C GLY A 133 36.91 -17.04 -9.98
N LEU A 134 35.94 -17.71 -9.36
CA LEU A 134 35.98 -18.19 -7.99
C LEU A 134 36.51 -19.64 -7.93
N ASP A 135 37.05 -20.05 -6.79
CA ASP A 135 37.51 -21.43 -6.55
C ASP A 135 36.53 -22.19 -5.65
N ILE A 136 36.05 -23.34 -6.13
CA ILE A 136 35.12 -24.22 -5.38
C ILE A 136 35.69 -24.75 -4.06
N HIS A 137 37.02 -24.68 -3.89
CA HIS A 137 37.72 -25.10 -2.68
C HIS A 137 37.99 -23.94 -1.71
N THR A 138 37.51 -22.74 -2.00
CA THR A 138 37.53 -21.62 -1.06
C THR A 138 36.28 -21.70 -0.16
N PRO A 139 36.43 -21.54 1.17
CA PRO A 139 35.32 -21.33 2.10
C PRO A 139 34.55 -20.05 1.83
#